data_AF-A0A455U2E7-F1
#
_entry.id   AF-A0A455U2E7-F1
#
_cell.length_a   1.000
_cell.length_b   1.000
_cell.length_c   1.000
_cell.angle_alpha   90.00
_cell.angle_beta   90.00
_cell.angle_gamma   90.00
#
_symmetry.space_group_name_H-M   'P 1'
#
loop_
_entity.id
_entity.type
_entity.pdbx_description
1 polymer ?
#
loop_
_entity_poly.entity_id
_entity_poly.type
_entity_poly.pdbx_seq_one_letter_code
_entity_poly.pdbx_strand_id
1 'polypeptide(L)'
;MLNILVKGELNLDLRELLTVAVEQHQDLPKADGLVEDVLTYMLDRFRAWGQEEGISAEMYLAVRARPVTNPLDFARRLRAVKAFAQRDEAAALAAANKRVSNILSKQEHDTSTQVDHSLLQEDAERALFDSVTGRQAQVAPLFAAGEYQQALDTLATLREPVDTFLIK
;
A
#
# COMPACT_ATOMS: atom_id res chain seq x y z
N MET A 1 20.16 8.69 -9.74
CA MET A 1 20.04 8.65 -8.27
C MET A 1 19.01 7.61 -7.83
N LEU A 2 17.71 7.74 -8.17
CA LEU A 2 16.69 6.73 -7.82
C LEU A 2 17.04 5.30 -8.25
N ASN A 3 17.50 5.11 -9.50
CA ASN A 3 17.97 3.80 -9.97
C ASN A 3 19.14 3.24 -9.16
N ILE A 4 20.01 4.08 -8.59
CA ILE A 4 21.13 3.63 -7.76
C ILE A 4 20.60 3.14 -6.42
N LEU A 5 19.68 3.88 -5.80
CA LEU A 5 19.04 3.47 -4.54
C LEU A 5 18.28 2.14 -4.70
N VAL A 6 17.55 1.99 -5.80
CA VAL A 6 16.79 0.77 -6.09
C VAL A 6 17.71 -0.41 -6.44
N LYS A 7 18.67 -0.24 -7.36
CA LYS A 7 19.56 -1.33 -7.81
C LYS A 7 20.59 -1.73 -6.74
N GLY A 8 21.01 -0.78 -5.92
CA GLY A 8 21.92 -1.01 -4.80
C GLY A 8 21.22 -1.47 -3.53
N GLU A 9 19.89 -1.68 -3.57
CA GLU A 9 19.07 -2.07 -2.42
C GLU A 9 19.30 -1.20 -1.17
N LEU A 10 19.46 0.11 -1.39
CA LEU A 10 19.73 1.06 -0.33
C LEU A 10 18.41 1.48 0.34
N ASN A 11 18.25 1.04 1.58
CA ASN A 11 17.10 1.40 2.41
C ASN A 11 17.27 2.82 3.00
N LEU A 12 17.04 3.83 2.16
CA LEU A 12 17.19 5.24 2.53
C LEU A 12 15.88 6.00 2.29
N ASP A 13 15.46 6.76 3.30
CA ASP A 13 14.30 7.61 3.21
C ASP A 13 14.64 8.96 2.54
N LEU A 14 14.00 9.28 1.42
CA LEU A 14 14.29 10.54 0.72
C LEU A 14 13.86 11.76 1.51
N ARG A 15 12.78 11.68 2.29
CA ARG A 15 12.32 12.83 3.08
C ARG A 15 13.37 13.17 4.12
N GLU A 16 13.90 12.17 4.84
CA GLU A 16 14.97 12.38 5.82
C GLU A 16 16.21 12.99 5.16
N LEU A 17 16.66 12.44 4.04
CA LEU A 17 17.83 12.95 3.31
C LEU A 17 17.63 14.39 2.81
N LEU A 18 16.43 14.70 2.30
CA LEU A 18 16.09 16.03 1.81
C LEU A 18 15.98 17.04 2.96
N THR A 19 15.43 16.64 4.11
CA THR A 19 15.39 17.48 5.31
C THR A 19 16.81 17.86 5.74
N VAL A 20 17.70 16.88 5.87
CA VAL A 20 19.11 17.13 6.21
C VAL A 20 19.76 18.05 5.18
N ALA A 21 19.52 17.83 3.88
CA ALA A 21 20.09 18.67 2.84
C ALA A 21 19.62 20.13 2.94
N VAL A 22 18.31 20.37 3.18
CA VAL A 22 17.75 21.71 3.33
C VAL A 22 18.30 22.41 4.58
N GLU A 23 18.42 21.71 5.71
CA GLU A 23 18.98 22.27 6.95
C GLU A 23 20.43 22.77 6.78
N GLN A 24 21.20 22.16 5.87
CA GLN A 24 22.58 22.57 5.58
C GLN A 24 22.69 23.73 4.58
N HIS A 25 21.58 24.20 3.98
CA HIS A 25 21.58 25.27 2.98
C HIS A 25 20.72 26.45 3.45
N GLN A 26 21.38 27.48 4.01
CA GLN A 26 20.71 28.61 4.66
C GLN A 26 20.16 29.67 3.68
N ASP A 27 20.68 29.75 2.45
CA ASP A 27 20.33 30.79 1.46
C ASP A 27 19.38 30.29 0.35
N LEU A 28 18.45 29.38 0.70
CA LEU A 28 17.49 28.86 -0.28
C LEU A 28 16.33 29.85 -0.50
N PRO A 29 15.99 30.20 -1.77
CA PRO A 29 14.98 31.21 -2.08
C PRO A 29 13.54 30.83 -1.72
N LYS A 30 13.28 29.54 -1.39
CA LYS A 30 11.98 29.02 -0.97
C LYS A 30 12.19 27.78 -0.08
N ALA A 31 12.48 27.99 1.20
CA ALA A 31 12.68 26.88 2.16
C ALA A 31 11.36 26.19 2.54
N ASP A 32 10.27 26.96 2.65
CA ASP A 32 8.96 26.43 3.04
C ASP A 32 8.40 25.45 2.00
N GLY A 33 8.11 24.23 2.44
CA GLY A 33 7.55 23.16 1.59
C GLY A 33 8.53 22.53 0.60
N LEU A 34 9.79 22.97 0.56
CA LEU A 34 10.77 22.52 -0.44
C LEU A 34 11.02 21.02 -0.39
N VAL A 35 11.09 20.43 0.81
CA VAL A 35 11.28 18.99 0.99
C VAL A 35 10.18 18.21 0.28
N GLU A 36 8.92 18.62 0.43
CA GLU A 36 7.77 17.95 -0.21
C GLU A 36 7.72 18.18 -1.72
N ASP A 37 8.04 19.39 -2.17
CA ASP A 37 8.11 19.74 -3.59
C ASP A 37 9.14 18.86 -4.31
N VAL A 38 10.36 18.75 -3.75
CA VAL A 38 11.44 17.94 -4.32
C VAL A 38 11.13 16.45 -4.20
N LEU A 39 10.62 15.98 -3.05
CA LEU A 39 10.23 14.59 -2.86
C LEU A 39 9.17 14.17 -3.90
N THR A 40 8.14 14.99 -4.08
CA THR A 40 7.09 14.76 -5.07
C THR A 40 7.67 14.69 -6.48
N TYR A 41 8.51 15.66 -6.85
CA TYR A 41 9.19 15.66 -8.14
C TYR A 41 10.04 14.40 -8.36
N MET A 42 10.76 13.94 -7.34
CA MET A 42 11.57 12.72 -7.43
C MET A 42 10.70 11.48 -7.57
N LEU A 43 9.65 11.34 -6.76
CA LEU A 43 8.73 10.21 -6.84
C LEU A 43 7.99 10.16 -8.18
N ASP A 44 7.63 11.31 -8.77
CA ASP A 44 6.97 11.35 -10.07
C ASP A 44 7.82 10.79 -11.21
N ARG A 45 9.15 10.77 -11.07
CA ARG A 45 10.04 10.11 -12.02
C ARG A 45 9.96 8.59 -11.99
N PHE A 46 9.44 7.99 -10.90
CA PHE A 46 9.13 6.56 -10.89
C PHE A 46 8.05 6.17 -11.89
N ARG A 47 7.23 7.11 -12.36
CA ARG A 47 6.24 6.83 -13.41
C ARG A 47 6.92 6.38 -14.70
N ALA A 48 7.94 7.11 -15.15
CA ALA A 48 8.69 6.77 -16.36
C ALA A 48 9.46 5.45 -16.19
N TRP A 49 10.14 5.28 -15.06
CA TRP A 49 10.82 4.02 -14.72
C TRP A 49 9.85 2.83 -14.69
N GLY A 50 8.68 3.00 -14.08
CA GLY A 50 7.66 1.96 -14.01
C GLY A 50 7.15 1.58 -15.40
N GLN A 51 6.94 2.55 -16.28
CA GLN A 51 6.53 2.28 -17.67
C GLN A 51 7.56 1.43 -18.43
N GLU A 52 8.85 1.72 -18.27
CA GLU A 52 9.95 0.90 -18.84
C GLU A 52 9.92 -0.54 -18.31
N GLU A 53 9.53 -0.72 -17.05
CA GLU A 53 9.35 -2.02 -16.40
C GLU A 53 7.97 -2.66 -16.69
N GLY A 54 7.15 -2.09 -17.58
CA GLY A 54 5.81 -2.61 -17.92
C GLY A 54 4.79 -2.49 -16.79
N ILE A 55 4.96 -1.52 -15.88
CA ILE A 55 3.99 -1.14 -14.85
C ILE A 55 3.04 -0.09 -15.43
N SER A 56 1.74 -0.30 -15.30
CA SER A 56 0.74 0.62 -15.83
C SER A 56 0.66 1.92 -15.02
N ALA A 57 0.10 2.98 -15.62
CA ALA A 57 -0.13 4.23 -14.92
C ALA A 57 -1.05 4.06 -13.69
N GLU A 58 -2.04 3.16 -13.77
CA GLU A 58 -2.95 2.84 -12.67
C GLU A 58 -2.22 2.19 -11.50
N MET A 59 -1.32 1.24 -11.78
CA MET A 59 -0.49 0.61 -10.74
C MET A 59 0.44 1.62 -10.08
N TYR A 60 1.03 2.53 -10.85
CA TYR A 60 1.82 3.63 -10.32
C TYR A 60 0.99 4.51 -9.38
N LEU A 61 -0.19 4.95 -9.82
CA LEU A 61 -1.08 5.80 -9.01
C LEU A 61 -1.55 5.09 -7.73
N ALA A 62 -1.83 3.79 -7.78
CA ALA A 62 -2.21 3.01 -6.61
C ALA A 62 -1.12 3.00 -5.52
N VAL A 63 0.16 2.83 -5.91
CA VAL A 63 1.28 2.91 -4.96
C VAL A 63 1.53 4.35 -4.52
N ARG A 64 1.45 5.32 -5.45
CA ARG A 64 1.68 6.75 -5.19
C ARG A 64 0.67 7.38 -4.23
N ALA A 65 -0.54 6.83 -4.15
CA ALA A 65 -1.56 7.24 -3.19
C ALA A 65 -1.19 6.92 -1.73
N ARG A 66 -0.17 6.08 -1.50
CA ARG A 66 0.38 5.81 -0.16
C ARG A 66 1.53 6.79 0.12
N PRO A 67 1.72 7.23 1.38
CA PRO A 67 2.78 8.17 1.77
C PRO A 67 4.15 7.46 1.85
N VAL A 68 4.59 6.86 0.74
CA VAL A 68 5.86 6.13 0.65
C VAL A 68 6.94 7.08 0.16
N THR A 69 7.96 7.25 0.99
CA THR A 69 9.06 8.21 0.82
C THR A 69 10.38 7.53 0.48
N ASN A 70 10.47 6.22 0.73
CA ASN A 70 11.64 5.39 0.45
C ASN A 70 11.58 4.81 -0.98
N PRO A 71 12.57 5.11 -1.85
CA PRO A 71 12.58 4.65 -3.25
C PRO A 71 12.65 3.14 -3.42
N LEU A 72 13.39 2.44 -2.56
CA LEU A 72 13.48 0.98 -2.61
C LEU A 72 12.13 0.36 -2.25
N ASP A 73 11.49 0.87 -1.19
CA ASP A 73 10.16 0.43 -0.78
C ASP A 73 9.11 0.69 -1.87
N PHE A 74 9.15 1.88 -2.48
CA PHE A 74 8.27 2.25 -3.59
C PHE A 74 8.42 1.27 -4.77
N ALA A 75 9.64 0.95 -5.16
CA ALA A 75 9.92 -0.01 -6.23
C ALA A 75 9.44 -1.43 -5.89
N ARG A 76 9.63 -1.89 -4.64
CA ARG A 76 9.14 -3.21 -4.17
C ARG A 76 7.62 -3.29 -4.25
N ARG A 77 6.91 -2.26 -3.80
CA ARG A 77 5.44 -2.18 -3.90
C ARG A 77 4.96 -2.17 -5.34
N LEU A 78 5.59 -1.41 -6.23
CA LEU A 78 5.22 -1.38 -7.65
C LEU A 78 5.35 -2.76 -8.30
N ARG A 79 6.47 -3.46 -8.07
CA ARG A 79 6.67 -4.82 -8.59
C ARG A 79 5.66 -5.81 -8.03
N ALA A 80 5.37 -5.73 -6.73
CA ALA A 80 4.37 -6.59 -6.10
C ALA A 80 2.96 -6.34 -6.63
N VAL A 81 2.55 -5.08 -6.79
CA VAL A 81 1.27 -4.71 -7.41
C VAL A 81 1.18 -5.22 -8.85
N LYS A 82 2.25 -5.07 -9.64
CA LYS A 82 2.31 -5.61 -11.00
C LYS A 82 2.13 -7.13 -11.03
N ALA A 83 2.88 -7.85 -10.19
CA ALA A 83 2.80 -9.31 -10.12
C ALA A 83 1.42 -9.78 -9.64
N PHE A 84 0.87 -9.11 -8.63
CA PHE A 84 -0.45 -9.42 -8.11
C PHE A 84 -1.55 -9.18 -9.15
N ALA A 85 -1.50 -8.06 -9.89
CA ALA A 85 -2.49 -7.74 -10.91
C ALA A 85 -2.54 -8.73 -12.09
N GLN A 86 -1.54 -9.60 -12.25
CA GLN A 86 -1.54 -10.67 -13.24
C GLN A 86 -2.29 -11.93 -12.77
N ARG A 87 -2.77 -11.96 -11.52
CA ARG A 87 -3.48 -13.10 -10.94
C ARG A 87 -4.98 -12.96 -11.05
N ASP A 88 -5.67 -14.10 -11.16
CA ASP A 88 -7.14 -14.17 -11.20
C ASP A 88 -7.77 -13.64 -9.90
N GLU A 89 -7.11 -13.87 -8.76
CA GLU A 89 -7.59 -13.41 -7.44
C GLU A 89 -7.55 -11.89 -7.29
N ALA A 90 -6.73 -11.18 -8.08
CA ALA A 90 -6.61 -9.73 -7.97
C ALA A 90 -7.88 -8.99 -8.36
N ALA A 91 -8.54 -9.43 -9.44
CA ALA A 91 -9.80 -8.84 -9.88
C ALA A 91 -10.90 -9.05 -8.81
N ALA A 92 -10.96 -10.24 -8.22
CA ALA A 92 -11.91 -10.56 -7.17
C ALA A 92 -11.69 -9.73 -5.90
N LEU A 93 -10.45 -9.63 -5.42
CA LEU A 93 -10.13 -8.80 -4.26
C LEU A 93 -10.36 -7.31 -4.53
N ALA A 94 -10.04 -6.80 -5.71
CA ALA A 94 -10.30 -5.41 -6.07
C ALA A 94 -11.81 -5.12 -6.05
N ALA A 95 -12.63 -6.05 -6.54
CA ALA A 95 -14.09 -5.94 -6.47
C ALA A 95 -14.60 -5.97 -5.02
N ALA A 96 -14.09 -6.88 -4.19
CA ALA A 96 -14.42 -6.96 -2.77
C ALA A 96 -14.06 -5.67 -2.02
N ASN A 97 -12.83 -5.16 -2.21
CA ASN A 97 -12.39 -3.88 -1.63
C ASN A 97 -13.26 -2.71 -2.08
N LYS A 98 -13.66 -2.66 -3.36
CA LYS A 98 -14.57 -1.63 -3.86
C LYS A 98 -15.95 -1.70 -3.18
N ARG A 99 -16.49 -2.91 -2.98
CA ARG A 99 -17.76 -3.11 -2.26
C ARG A 99 -17.64 -2.58 -0.83
N VAL A 100 -16.58 -2.95 -0.11
CA VAL A 100 -16.31 -2.47 1.25
C VAL A 100 -16.19 -0.94 1.28
N SER A 101 -15.40 -0.33 0.40
CA SER A 101 -15.26 1.13 0.32
C SER A 101 -16.60 1.84 0.06
N ASN A 102 -17.46 1.28 -0.81
CA ASN A 102 -18.78 1.84 -1.09
C ASN A 102 -19.76 1.70 0.09
N ILE A 103 -19.60 0.68 0.92
CA ILE A 103 -20.36 0.52 2.16
C ILE A 103 -19.91 1.58 3.16
N LEU A 104 -18.60 1.70 3.37
CA LEU A 104 -18.00 2.66 4.30
C LEU A 104 -18.30 4.11 3.90
N SER A 105 -18.31 4.43 2.60
CA SER A 105 -18.60 5.80 2.13
C SER A 105 -20.03 6.27 2.41
N LYS A 106 -20.95 5.35 2.74
CA LYS A 106 -22.34 5.67 3.11
C LYS A 106 -22.52 5.84 4.62
N GLN A 107 -21.49 5.56 5.42
CA GLN A 107 -21.54 5.74 6.86
C GLN A 107 -21.14 7.18 7.20
N GLU A 108 -21.97 7.85 8.01
CA GLU A 108 -21.74 9.25 8.39
C GLU A 108 -20.71 9.42 9.51
N HIS A 109 -20.25 8.32 10.12
CA HIS A 109 -19.37 8.35 11.29
C HIS A 109 -18.16 7.45 11.10
N ASP A 110 -17.02 7.92 11.61
CA ASP A 110 -15.80 7.14 11.73
C ASP A 110 -16.08 6.02 12.76
N THR A 111 -16.33 4.82 12.26
CA THR A 111 -16.69 3.68 13.09
C THR A 111 -15.43 3.12 13.74
N SER A 112 -15.53 2.75 15.02
CA SER A 112 -14.43 2.07 15.71
C SER A 112 -13.97 0.85 14.92
N THR A 113 -12.65 0.71 14.76
CA THR A 113 -12.05 -0.48 14.15
C THR A 113 -11.93 -1.66 15.13
N GLN A 114 -12.28 -1.45 16.40
CA GLN A 114 -12.35 -2.53 17.38
C GLN A 114 -13.67 -3.29 17.24
N VAL A 115 -13.54 -4.58 16.92
CA VAL A 115 -14.68 -5.50 16.85
C VAL A 115 -14.82 -6.20 18.20
N ASP A 116 -16.00 -6.10 18.80
CA ASP A 116 -16.36 -6.91 19.96
C ASP A 116 -16.86 -8.29 19.48
N HIS A 117 -16.03 -9.32 19.70
CA HIS A 117 -16.34 -10.68 19.29
C HIS A 117 -17.65 -11.21 19.90
N SER A 118 -18.09 -10.69 21.05
CA SER A 118 -19.35 -11.12 21.69
C SER A 118 -20.60 -10.68 20.93
N LEU A 119 -20.48 -9.68 20.06
CA LEU A 119 -21.58 -9.16 19.25
C LEU A 119 -21.73 -9.88 17.91
N LEU A 120 -20.79 -10.75 17.52
CA LEU A 120 -20.85 -11.51 16.27
C LEU A 120 -21.84 -12.66 16.41
N GLN A 121 -22.96 -12.59 15.69
CA GLN A 121 -24.07 -13.52 15.84
C GLN A 121 -24.01 -14.66 14.83
N GLU A 122 -23.55 -14.37 13.62
CA GLU A 122 -23.55 -15.36 12.54
C GLU A 122 -22.21 -16.03 12.31
N ASP A 123 -22.26 -17.25 11.75
CA ASP A 123 -21.05 -18.02 11.46
C ASP A 123 -20.17 -17.31 10.43
N ALA A 124 -20.77 -16.63 9.45
CA ALA A 124 -20.03 -15.86 8.45
C ALA A 124 -19.29 -14.65 9.07
N GLU A 125 -19.86 -14.00 10.08
CA GLU A 125 -19.24 -12.89 10.81
C GLU A 125 -18.01 -13.36 11.59
N ARG A 126 -18.17 -14.44 12.36
CA ARG A 126 -17.08 -15.05 13.13
C ARG A 126 -15.96 -15.56 12.22
N ALA A 127 -16.32 -16.28 11.15
CA ALA A 127 -15.36 -16.82 10.20
C ALA A 127 -14.55 -15.72 9.49
N LEU A 128 -15.20 -14.61 9.11
CA LEU A 128 -14.50 -13.47 8.52
C LEU A 128 -13.55 -12.82 9.53
N PHE A 129 -14.00 -12.60 10.77
CA PHE A 129 -13.18 -12.00 11.81
C PHE A 129 -11.91 -12.82 12.12
N ASP A 130 -12.07 -14.14 12.30
CA ASP A 130 -10.96 -15.05 12.55
C ASP A 130 -9.98 -15.09 11.37
N SER A 131 -10.51 -15.14 10.15
CA SER A 131 -9.70 -15.14 8.93
C SER A 131 -8.89 -13.86 8.80
N VAL A 132 -9.52 -12.69 8.95
CA VAL A 132 -8.85 -11.39 8.83
C VAL A 132 -7.78 -11.24 9.91
N THR A 133 -8.10 -11.59 11.16
CA THR A 133 -7.17 -11.51 12.29
C THR A 133 -5.98 -12.45 12.09
N GLY A 134 -6.22 -13.69 11.66
CA GLY A 134 -5.19 -14.67 11.35
C GLY A 134 -4.27 -14.20 10.21
N ARG A 135 -4.82 -13.64 9.13
CA ARG A 135 -4.02 -13.11 8.03
C ARG A 135 -3.25 -11.86 8.42
N GLN A 136 -3.82 -10.97 9.23
CA GLN A 136 -3.14 -9.78 9.72
C GLN A 136 -1.85 -10.13 10.47
N ALA A 137 -1.90 -11.14 11.34
CA ALA A 137 -0.71 -11.63 12.06
C ALA A 137 0.35 -12.22 11.12
N GLN A 138 -0.07 -12.88 10.03
CA GLN A 138 0.83 -13.46 9.04
C GLN A 138 1.49 -12.40 8.14
N VAL A 139 0.76 -11.36 7.73
CA VAL A 139 1.27 -10.36 6.78
C VAL A 139 2.07 -9.23 7.42
N ALA A 140 1.85 -8.95 8.71
CA ALA A 140 2.60 -7.93 9.44
C ALA A 140 4.13 -8.09 9.32
N PRO A 141 4.74 -9.27 9.57
CA PRO A 141 6.19 -9.44 9.39
C PRO A 141 6.62 -9.33 7.92
N LEU A 142 5.79 -9.79 6.97
CA LEU A 142 6.09 -9.69 5.54
C LEU A 142 6.13 -8.22 5.08
N PHE A 143 5.20 -7.38 5.54
CA PHE A 143 5.22 -5.95 5.24
C PHE A 143 6.42 -5.25 5.87
N ALA A 144 6.82 -5.63 7.08
CA ALA A 144 8.02 -5.09 7.73
C ALA A 144 9.31 -5.47 6.98
N ALA A 145 9.37 -6.67 6.40
CA ALA A 145 10.48 -7.12 5.56
C ALA A 145 10.45 -6.56 4.12
N GLY A 146 9.35 -5.92 3.71
CA GLY A 146 9.12 -5.46 2.34
C GLY A 146 8.78 -6.60 1.36
N GLU A 147 8.34 -7.74 1.86
CA GLU A 147 7.92 -8.94 1.11
C GLU A 147 6.46 -8.82 0.62
N TYR A 148 6.18 -7.74 -0.11
CA TYR A 148 4.82 -7.37 -0.51
C TYR A 148 4.10 -8.42 -1.36
N GLN A 149 4.81 -9.15 -2.20
CA GLN A 149 4.20 -10.18 -3.04
C GLN A 149 3.61 -11.31 -2.18
N GLN A 150 4.39 -11.86 -1.24
CA GLN A 150 3.90 -12.89 -0.34
C GLN A 150 2.76 -12.39 0.57
N ALA A 151 2.84 -11.12 1.00
CA ALA A 151 1.77 -10.51 1.77
C ALA A 151 0.47 -10.42 0.96
N LEU A 152 0.52 -9.95 -0.28
CA LEU A 152 -0.65 -9.88 -1.18
C LEU A 152 -1.20 -11.27 -1.50
N ASP A 153 -0.35 -12.27 -1.71
CA ASP A 153 -0.75 -13.66 -1.92
C ASP A 153 -1.50 -14.22 -0.70
N THR A 154 -1.03 -13.89 0.50
CA THR A 154 -1.68 -14.28 1.75
C THR A 154 -3.05 -13.60 1.88
N LEU A 155 -3.15 -12.32 1.55
CA LEU A 155 -4.41 -11.57 1.56
C LEU A 155 -5.39 -12.06 0.49
N ALA A 156 -4.91 -12.60 -0.63
CA ALA A 156 -5.76 -13.19 -1.68
C ALA A 156 -6.66 -14.32 -1.17
N THR A 157 -6.22 -15.04 -0.15
CA THR A 157 -7.01 -16.10 0.48
C THR A 157 -8.25 -15.58 1.25
N LEU A 158 -8.33 -14.28 1.52
CA LEU A 158 -9.50 -13.67 2.18
C LEU A 158 -10.72 -13.52 1.25
N ARG A 159 -10.57 -13.78 -0.04
CA ARG A 159 -11.66 -13.68 -1.01
C ARG A 159 -12.91 -14.44 -0.55
N GLU A 160 -12.76 -15.72 -0.25
CA GLU A 160 -13.86 -16.60 0.13
C GLU A 160 -14.62 -16.10 1.38
N PRO A 161 -13.97 -15.86 2.54
CA PRO A 161 -14.69 -15.39 3.73
C PRO A 161 -15.32 -14.01 3.53
N VAL A 162 -14.72 -13.11 2.74
CA VAL A 162 -15.30 -11.80 2.43
C VAL A 162 -16.55 -11.95 1.55
N ASP A 163 -16.48 -12.77 0.50
CA ASP A 163 -17.62 -13.01 -0.38
C ASP A 163 -18.78 -13.67 0.38
N THR A 164 -18.50 -14.67 1.22
CA THR A 164 -19.52 -15.32 2.08
C THR A 164 -20.22 -14.33 3.00
N PHE A 165 -19.46 -13.44 3.67
CA PHE A 165 -20.03 -12.42 4.54
C PHE A 165 -20.89 -11.40 3.79
N LEU A 166 -20.48 -11.00 2.59
CA LEU A 166 -21.17 -9.94 1.82
C LEU A 166 -22.32 -10.44 0.94
N ILE A 167 -22.56 -11.76 0.85
CA ILE A 167 -23.72 -12.34 0.13
C ILE A 167 -24.95 -12.47 1.05
N LYS A 168 -24.73 -12.47 2.36
CA LYS A 168 -25.78 -12.28 3.37
C LYS A 168 -26.41 -10.89 3.26
#